data_AF-A0A847TXF9-F1
#
_entry.id   AF-A0A847TXF9-F1
#
_cell.length_a   1.000
_cell.length_b   1.000
_cell.length_c   1.000
_cell.angle_alpha   90.00
_cell.angle_beta   90.00
_cell.angle_gamma   90.00
#
_symmetry.space_group_name_H-M   'P 1'
#
loop_
_entity.id
_entity.type
_entity.pdbx_description
1 polymer ?
#
loop_
_entity_poly.entity_id
_entity_poly.type
_entity_poly.pdbx_seq_one_letter_code
_entity_poly.pdbx_strand_id
1 'polypeptide(L)' 'MSEADARDDAHSGPTVDACQWRLRYEVGELTHFTEWTADFPTVENYYEQFRRADHVSAATIERREVLR' A
#
# COMPACT_ATOMS: atom_id res chain seq x y z
N MET A 1 17.21 -4.91 45.91
CA MET A 1 17.69 -4.15 44.74
C MET A 1 18.05 -5.21 43.71
N SER A 2 17.13 -5.78 42.90
CA SER A 2 16.17 -5.17 41.95
C SER A 2 16.84 -3.97 41.27
N GLU A 3 17.16 -3.98 39.97
CA GLU A 3 16.31 -4.37 38.85
C GLU A 3 17.11 -5.08 37.75
N ALA A 4 16.46 -6.05 37.12
CA ALA A 4 16.83 -6.49 35.79
C ALA A 4 16.63 -5.29 34.87
N ASP A 5 17.71 -4.65 34.43
CA ASP A 5 17.65 -3.59 33.44
C ASP A 5 17.29 -4.24 32.10
N ALA A 6 16.02 -4.07 31.78
CA ALA A 6 15.32 -4.49 30.58
C ALA A 6 16.20 -4.26 29.34
N ARG A 7 16.46 -5.29 28.53
CA ARG A 7 15.64 -5.56 27.34
C ARG A 7 14.95 -4.29 26.82
N ASP A 8 15.57 -3.55 25.93
CA ASP A 8 15.13 -3.55 24.54
C ASP A 8 16.16 -2.78 23.71
N ASP A 9 16.81 -3.51 22.82
CA ASP A 9 17.69 -2.98 21.80
C ASP A 9 16.78 -2.21 20.83
N ALA A 10 16.52 -0.93 21.14
CA ALA A 10 15.61 -0.08 20.38
C ALA A 10 16.13 0.04 18.94
N HIS A 11 15.65 -0.86 18.08
CA HIS A 11 15.81 -0.78 16.64
C HIS A 11 15.27 0.58 16.21
N SER A 12 16.18 1.54 16.04
CA SER A 12 15.91 2.86 15.47
C SER A 12 15.70 2.68 13.96
N GLY A 13 14.66 1.93 13.60
CA GLY A 13 14.14 1.85 12.25
C GLY A 13 13.34 3.12 11.95
N PRO A 14 13.21 3.49 10.66
CA PRO A 14 12.36 4.60 10.28
C PRO A 14 10.92 4.34 10.77
N THR A 15 10.31 5.34 11.39
CA THR A 15 8.93 5.24 11.87
C THR A 15 7.98 5.45 10.69
N VAL A 16 7.02 4.55 10.49
CA VAL A 16 5.98 4.71 9.47
C VAL A 16 4.99 5.79 9.94
N ASP A 17 4.87 6.85 9.15
CA ASP A 17 3.96 7.99 9.39
C ASP A 17 2.56 7.70 8.84
N ALA A 18 2.46 7.16 7.63
CA ALA A 18 1.19 6.82 6.98
C ALA A 18 1.35 5.70 5.95
N CYS A 19 0.23 5.06 5.58
CA CYS A 19 0.17 4.18 4.41
C CYS A 19 -0.51 4.90 3.25
N GLN A 20 0.01 4.70 2.05
CA GLN A 20 -0.63 5.11 0.80
C GLN A 20 -0.83 3.92 -0.11
N TRP A 21 -1.85 4.02 -0.95
CA TRP A 21 -2.36 2.97 -1.80
C TRP A 21 -2.55 3.50 -3.22
N ARG A 22 -2.41 2.64 -4.22
CA ARG A 22 -2.82 2.91 -5.60
C ARG A 22 -3.26 1.63 -6.28
N LEU A 23 -4.06 1.77 -7.34
CA LEU A 23 -4.35 0.67 -8.26
C LEU A 23 -3.34 0.68 -9.41
N ARG A 24 -2.73 -0.48 -9.67
CA ARG A 24 -2.06 -0.81 -10.94
C ARG A 24 -3.00 -1.68 -11.76
N TYR A 25 -3.18 -1.38 -13.04
CA TYR A 25 -3.97 -2.22 -13.93
C TYR A 25 -3.42 -2.22 -15.36
N GLU A 26 -3.74 -3.27 -16.12
CA GLU A 26 -3.23 -3.52 -17.47
C GLU A 26 -4.37 -3.48 -18.49
N VAL A 27 -4.17 -2.69 -19.56
CA VAL A 27 -5.09 -2.59 -20.69
C VAL A 27 -4.29 -2.77 -21.98
N GLY A 28 -4.48 -3.91 -22.65
CA GLY A 28 -3.60 -4.32 -23.74
C GLY A 28 -2.16 -4.47 -23.23
N GLU A 29 -1.22 -3.75 -23.84
CA GLU A 29 0.20 -3.74 -23.43
C GLU A 29 0.54 -2.57 -22.48
N LEU A 30 -0.44 -1.75 -22.12
CA LEU A 30 -0.24 -0.57 -21.30
C LEU A 30 -0.47 -0.88 -19.82
N THR A 31 0.49 -0.48 -18.99
CA THR A 31 0.33 -0.43 -17.54
C THR A 31 -0.13 0.96 -17.13
N HIS A 32 -1.22 1.01 -16.37
CA HIS A 32 -1.77 2.24 -15.80
C HIS A 32 -1.68 2.23 -14.28
N PHE A 33 -1.66 3.44 -13.71
CA PHE A 33 -1.61 3.66 -12.28
C PHE A 33 -2.56 4.79 -11.89
N THR A 34 -3.29 4.60 -10.80
CA THR A 34 -3.91 5.74 -10.12
C THR A 34 -2.85 6.51 -9.33
N GLU A 35 -3.20 7.73 -8.92
CA GLU A 35 -2.40 8.45 -7.93
C GLU A 35 -2.35 7.69 -6.60
N TRP A 36 -1.27 7.91 -5.85
CA TRP A 36 -1.15 7.42 -4.49
C TRP A 36 -2.09 8.21 -3.58
N THR A 37 -2.90 7.50 -2.79
CA THR A 37 -3.84 8.10 -1.84
C THR A 37 -3.80 7.38 -0.49
N ALA A 38 -4.11 8.08 0.59
CA ALA A 38 -4.30 7.46 1.90
C ALA A 38 -5.67 6.74 2.02
N ASP A 39 -6.59 7.00 1.08
CA ASP A 39 -7.95 6.47 1.11
C ASP A 39 -8.05 5.08 0.47
N PHE A 40 -7.81 4.04 1.28
CA PHE A 40 -7.89 2.64 0.83
C PHE A 40 -9.26 2.24 0.25
N PRO A 41 -10.42 2.58 0.87
CA PRO A 41 -11.74 2.27 0.32
C PRO A 41 -11.93 2.72 -1.13
N THR A 42 -11.41 3.90 -1.52
CA THR A 42 -11.46 4.35 -2.91
C THR A 42 -10.67 3.43 -3.84
N VAL A 43 -9.47 3.00 -3.44
CA VAL A 43 -8.63 2.08 -4.23
C VAL A 43 -9.24 0.68 -4.31
N GLU A 44 -9.82 0.18 -3.22
CA GLU A 44 -10.55 -1.10 -3.18
C GLU A 44 -11.75 -1.09 -4.12
N ASN A 45 -12.52 0.01 -4.12
CA ASN A 45 -13.64 0.19 -5.03
C ASN A 45 -13.19 0.18 -6.51
N TYR A 46 -12.09 0.84 -6.85
CA TYR A 46 -11.54 0.75 -8.21
C TYR A 46 -11.07 -0.66 -8.56
N TYR A 47 -10.40 -1.35 -7.63
CA TYR A 47 -9.99 -2.73 -7.85
C TYR A 47 -11.16 -3.65 -8.20
N GLU A 48 -12.27 -3.56 -7.46
CA GLU A 48 -13.47 -4.38 -7.73
C GLU A 48 -14.13 -4.07 -9.08
N GLN A 49 -14.04 -2.83 -9.54
CA GLN A 49 -14.53 -2.44 -10.86
C GLN A 49 -13.62 -2.96 -11.98
N PHE A 50 -12.31 -2.72 -11.87
CA PHE A 50 -11.35 -3.03 -12.93
C PHE A 50 -11.09 -4.53 -13.06
N ARG A 51 -11.09 -5.30 -11.96
CA ARG A 51 -10.91 -6.76 -12.02
C ARG A 51 -12.04 -7.50 -12.74
N ARG A 52 -13.18 -6.83 -12.94
CA ARG A 52 -14.37 -7.36 -13.63
C ARG A 52 -14.55 -6.78 -15.03
N ALA A 53 -13.67 -5.87 -15.45
CA ALA A 53 -13.77 -5.20 -16.74
C ALA A 53 -13.15 -6.07 -17.84
N ASP A 54 -13.89 -6.29 -18.94
CA ASP A 54 -13.49 -7.20 -20.02
C ASP A 54 -12.18 -6.82 -20.72
N HIS A 55 -11.78 -5.54 -20.65
CA HIS A 55 -10.59 -5.01 -21.30
C HIS A 55 -9.36 -4.93 -20.37
N VAL A 56 -9.51 -5.35 -19.11
CA VAL A 56 -8.44 -5.33 -18.11
C VAL A 56 -7.90 -6.74 -17.92
N SER A 57 -6.64 -6.95 -18.27
CA SER A 57 -6.00 -8.27 -18.13
C SER A 57 -5.53 -8.56 -16.71
N ALA A 58 -5.16 -7.51 -15.97
CA ALA A 58 -4.69 -7.61 -14.60
C ALA A 58 -5.00 -6.33 -13.81
N ALA A 59 -5.30 -6.49 -12.53
CA ALA A 59 -5.48 -5.40 -11.58
C ALA A 59 -4.84 -5.79 -10.24
N THR A 60 -4.12 -4.86 -9.61
CA THR A 60 -3.38 -5.08 -8.36
C THR A 60 -3.42 -3.83 -7.50
N ILE A 61 -3.68 -3.98 -6.19
CA ILE A 61 -3.52 -2.90 -5.22
C ILE A 61 -2.08 -2.89 -4.72
N GLU A 62 -1.41 -1.75 -4.85
CA GLU A 62 -0.08 -1.53 -4.30
C GLU A 62 -0.16 -0.71 -3.01
N ARG A 63 0.70 -1.03 -2.05
CA ARG A 63 0.87 -0.31 -0.77
C ARG A 63 2.28 0.27 -0.71
N ARG A 64 2.41 1.49 -0.20
CA ARG A 64 3.68 2.02 0.28
C ARG A 64 3.55 2.60 1.67
N GLU A 65 4.62 2.50 2.44
CA GLU A 65 4.77 3.14 3.74
C GLU A 65 5.46 4.49 3.52
N VAL A 66 4.85 5.56 4.03
CA VAL A 66 5.44 6.88 4.10
C VAL A 66 6.17 6.95 5.43
N LEU A 67 7.48 7.09 5.39
CA LEU A 67 8.33 7.17 6.57
C LEU A 67 8.41 8.62 7.07
N ARG A 68 8.51 8.78 8.38
CA ARG A 68 8.67 10.06 9.06
C ARG A 68 10.11 10.57 9.04
#